data_AF-A0A1Q7WSH9-F1
#
_entry.id   AF-A0A1Q7WSH9-F1
#
_cell.length_a   1.000
_cell.length_b   1.000
_cell.length_c   1.000
_cell.angle_alpha   90.00
_cell.angle_beta   90.00
_cell.angle_gamma   90.00
#
_symmetry.space_group_name_H-M   'P 1'
#
loop_
_entity.id
_entity.type
_entity.pdbx_description
1 polymer ?
#
loop_
_entity_poly.entity_id
_entity_poly.type
_entity_poly.pdbx_seq_one_letter_code
_entity_poly.pdbx_strand_id
1 'polypeptide(L)'
;MMNVLDATFGHPRGLLGRLGGVIMARSTRQCNAWTLSLLDIGHDDRILEVGFGPGALIQALAARAAEGFVVGVDLSPKMLQ
;
A
#
# COMPACT_ATOMS: atom_id res chain seq x y z
N MET A 1 -16.50 -5.01 19.74
CA MET A 1 -15.59 -3.92 19.31
C MET A 1 -14.33 -4.46 18.61
N MET A 2 -13.57 -5.36 19.25
CA MET A 2 -12.30 -5.92 18.70
C MET A 2 -12.43 -6.60 17.32
N ASN A 3 -13.49 -7.40 17.09
CA ASN A 3 -13.70 -8.08 15.80
C ASN A 3 -13.99 -7.14 14.62
N VAL A 4 -14.52 -5.93 14.87
CA VAL A 4 -14.85 -4.98 13.79
C VAL A 4 -13.59 -4.25 13.34
N LEU A 5 -12.73 -3.84 14.28
CA LEU A 5 -11.43 -3.24 13.97
C LEU A 5 -10.51 -4.24 13.25
N ASP A 6 -10.52 -5.50 13.68
CA ASP A 6 -9.79 -6.57 13.01
C ASP A 6 -10.28 -6.78 11.57
N ALA A 7 -11.59 -6.91 11.36
CA ALA A 7 -12.16 -7.07 10.02
C ALA A 7 -12.01 -5.82 9.11
N THR A 8 -11.57 -4.69 9.66
CA THR A 8 -11.35 -3.43 8.94
C THR A 8 -9.86 -3.20 8.63
N PHE A 9 -8.96 -3.52 9.57
CA PHE A 9 -7.54 -3.15 9.49
C PHE A 9 -6.55 -4.32 9.64
N GLY A 10 -6.88 -5.34 10.46
CA GLY A 10 -5.97 -6.46 10.74
C GLY A 10 -6.10 -7.59 9.72
N HIS A 11 -7.34 -8.05 9.53
CA HIS A 11 -7.74 -9.06 8.55
C HIS A 11 -8.91 -8.51 7.72
N PRO A 12 -8.64 -7.54 6.83
CA PRO A 12 -9.68 -6.81 6.11
C PRO A 12 -10.55 -7.77 5.30
N ARG A 13 -11.86 -7.74 5.56
CA ARG A 13 -12.84 -8.64 4.95
C ARG A 13 -14.10 -7.89 4.52
N GLY A 14 -14.70 -8.32 3.40
CA GLY A 14 -15.97 -7.76 2.90
C GLY A 14 -15.95 -6.25 2.65
N LEU A 15 -17.10 -5.59 2.84
CA LEU A 15 -17.27 -4.16 2.61
C LEU A 15 -16.50 -3.29 3.62
N LEU A 16 -16.37 -3.78 4.87
CA LEU A 16 -15.64 -3.10 5.94
C LEU A 16 -14.15 -3.00 5.64
N GLY A 17 -13.53 -4.09 5.17
CA GLY A 17 -12.12 -4.07 4.74
C GLY A 17 -11.86 -3.11 3.58
N ARG A 18 -12.82 -2.96 2.65
CA ARG A 18 -12.70 -2.01 1.53
C ARG A 18 -12.75 -0.55 1.99
N LEU A 19 -13.69 -0.22 2.89
CA LEU A 19 -13.76 1.12 3.50
C LEU A 19 -12.54 1.41 4.38
N GLY A 20 -12.09 0.42 5.15
CA GLY A 20 -10.85 0.48 5.93
C GLY A 20 -9.64 0.79 5.06
N GLY A 21 -9.50 0.11 3.92
CA GLY A 21 -8.44 0.36 2.95
C GLY A 21 -8.45 1.78 2.39
N VAL A 22 -9.62 2.34 2.08
CA VAL A 22 -9.74 3.74 1.61
C VAL A 22 -9.32 4.74 2.70
N ILE A 23 -9.73 4.50 3.96
CA ILE A 23 -9.34 5.34 5.09
C ILE A 23 -7.83 5.26 5.33
N MET A 24 -7.26 4.05 5.29
CA MET A 24 -5.81 3.85 5.41
C MET A 24 -5.07 4.58 4.29
N ALA A 25 -5.47 4.39 3.03
CA ALA A 25 -4.83 5.05 1.88
C ALA A 25 -4.84 6.58 1.98
N ARG A 26 -5.84 7.18 2.64
CA ARG A 26 -5.87 8.62 2.92
C ARG A 26 -4.99 9.00 4.10
N SER A 27 -5.05 8.22 5.18
CA SER A 27 -4.33 8.48 6.43
C SER A 27 -2.82 8.27 6.28
N THR A 28 -2.38 7.36 5.40
CA THR A 28 -0.96 7.11 5.12
C THR A 28 -0.37 8.03 4.05
N ARG A 29 -1.14 8.93 3.42
CA ARG A 29 -0.62 9.81 2.36
C ARG A 29 0.61 10.60 2.78
N GLN A 30 0.58 11.20 3.97
CA GLN A 30 1.70 12.00 4.48
C GLN A 30 2.91 11.11 4.78
N CYS A 31 2.69 9.93 5.36
CA CYS A 31 3.74 8.95 5.60
C CYS A 31 4.37 8.49 4.28
N ASN A 32 3.55 8.13 3.29
CA ASN A 32 4.03 7.70 1.96
C ASN A 32 4.81 8.81 1.26
N ALA A 33 4.32 10.06 1.30
CA ALA A 33 5.02 11.21 0.74
C ALA A 33 6.37 11.44 1.43
N TRP A 34 6.41 11.31 2.76
CA TRP A 34 7.65 11.39 3.52
C TRP A 34 8.62 10.26 3.13
N THR A 35 8.16 9.00 3.08
CA THR A 35 8.97 7.87 2.61
C THR A 35 9.54 8.12 1.21
N LEU A 36 8.71 8.58 0.27
CA LEU A 36 9.15 8.90 -1.09
C LEU A 36 10.17 10.04 -1.14
N SER A 37 10.16 10.95 -0.17
CA SER A 37 11.16 12.03 -0.09
C SER A 37 12.52 11.57 0.42
N LEU A 38 12.58 10.40 1.07
CA LEU A 38 13.81 9.82 1.60
C LEU A 38 14.49 8.86 0.62
N LEU A 39 13.76 8.42 -0.41
CA LEU A 39 14.25 7.45 -1.39
C LEU A 39 14.69 8.18 -2.66
N ASP A 40 15.92 7.91 -3.10
CA ASP A 40 16.38 8.29 -4.43
C ASP A 40 15.98 7.17 -5.41
N ILE A 41 14.85 7.36 -6.09
CA ILE A 41 14.26 6.34 -6.97
C ILE A 41 14.61 6.68 -8.42
N GLY A 42 15.41 5.83 -9.04
CA GLY A 42 15.71 5.85 -10.47
C GLY A 42 14.52 5.41 -11.32
N HIS A 43 14.55 5.78 -12.60
CA HIS A 43 13.48 5.45 -13.56
C HIS A 43 13.48 3.96 -13.95
N ASP A 44 14.62 3.29 -13.87
CA ASP A 44 14.87 1.89 -14.22
C ASP A 44 15.03 0.96 -13.00
N ASP A 45 14.79 1.48 -11.80
CA ASP A 45 14.99 0.75 -10.55
C ASP A 45 14.08 -0.47 -10.40
N ARG A 46 14.59 -1.48 -9.69
CA ARG A 46 13.84 -2.68 -9.31
C ARG A 46 13.48 -2.62 -7.84
N ILE A 47 12.18 -2.52 -7.55
CA ILE A 47 11.66 -2.20 -6.22
C ILE A 47 10.72 -3.30 -5.73
N LEU A 48 10.91 -3.74 -4.48
CA LEU A 48 10.00 -4.62 -3.77
C LEU A 48 9.36 -3.86 -2.60
N GLU A 49 8.03 -3.77 -2.58
CA GLU A 49 7.28 -3.27 -1.42
C GLU A 49 6.69 -4.43 -0.61
N VAL A 50 7.07 -4.54 0.66
CA VAL A 50 6.56 -5.55 1.59
C VAL A 50 5.46 -4.93 2.44
N GLY A 51 4.26 -5.51 2.39
CA GLY A 51 3.07 -4.98 3.05
C GLY A 51 2.50 -3.75 2.35
N PHE A 52 2.31 -3.83 1.02
CA PHE A 52 1.87 -2.69 0.21
C PHE A 52 0.44 -2.21 0.55
N GLY A 53 -0.32 -3.02 1.28
CA GLY A 53 -1.63 -2.67 1.81
C GLY A 53 -2.58 -2.20 0.71
N PRO A 54 -3.26 -1.05 0.89
CA PRO A 54 -4.18 -0.52 -0.11
C PRO A 54 -3.54 -0.10 -1.46
N GLY A 55 -2.21 -0.15 -1.59
CA GLY A 55 -1.50 0.08 -2.85
C GLY A 55 -1.15 1.54 -3.17
N ALA A 56 -1.32 2.46 -2.23
CA ALA A 56 -1.04 3.88 -2.51
C ALA A 56 0.45 4.17 -2.74
N LEU A 57 1.35 3.54 -1.97
CA LEU A 57 2.79 3.74 -2.13
C LEU A 57 3.30 3.00 -3.37
N ILE A 58 2.94 1.73 -3.57
CA ILE A 58 3.39 0.95 -4.73
C ILE A 58 3.02 1.59 -6.07
N GLN A 59 1.85 2.22 -6.16
CA GLN A 59 1.46 2.99 -7.35
C GLN A 59 2.38 4.20 -7.58
N ALA A 60 2.77 4.90 -6.51
CA ALA A 60 3.67 6.04 -6.59
C ALA A 60 5.13 5.62 -6.89
N LEU A 61 5.55 4.43 -6.44
CA LEU A 61 6.82 3.82 -6.81
C LEU A 61 6.82 3.44 -8.29
N ALA A 62 5.76 2.76 -8.77
CA ALA A 62 5.61 2.38 -10.17
C ALA A 62 5.58 3.58 -11.13
N ALA A 63 5.02 4.71 -10.69
CA ALA A 63 5.03 5.94 -11.48
C ALA A 63 6.42 6.61 -11.57
N ARG A 64 7.30 6.39 -10.57
CA ARG A 64 8.68 6.93 -10.57
C ARG A 64 9.65 6.02 -11.32
N ALA A 65 9.61 4.72 -11.03
CA ALA A 65 10.39 3.69 -11.71
C ALA A 65 9.68 3.19 -12.98
N ALA A 66 9.32 4.13 -13.87
CA ALA A 66 8.46 3.87 -15.02
C ALA A 66 9.07 2.94 -16.08
N GLU A 67 10.39 2.84 -16.14
CA GLU A 67 11.15 1.94 -17.02
C GLU A 67 11.71 0.73 -16.25
N GLY A 68 11.48 0.69 -14.94
CA GLY A 68 11.98 -0.32 -14.02
C GLY A 68 10.98 -1.45 -13.76
N PHE A 69 11.08 -2.06 -12.59
CA PHE A 69 10.22 -3.16 -12.18
C PHE A 69 9.81 -3.03 -10.71
N VAL A 70 8.52 -2.81 -10.46
CA VAL A 70 7.97 -2.69 -9.11
C VAL A 70 7.08 -3.89 -8.81
N VAL A 71 7.35 -4.57 -7.70
CA VAL A 71 6.58 -5.71 -7.21
C VAL A 71 6.17 -5.50 -5.76
N GLY A 72 4.96 -5.94 -5.43
CA GLY A 72 4.41 -5.86 -4.08
C GLY A 72 4.11 -7.24 -3.53
N VAL A 73 4.32 -7.42 -2.23
CA VAL A 73 3.82 -8.59 -1.50
C VAL A 73 2.99 -8.11 -0.32
N ASP A 74 1.84 -8.74 -0.09
CA ASP A 74 1.02 -8.47 1.09
C ASP A 74 0.43 -9.78 1.62
N LEU A 75 0.41 -9.93 2.94
CA LEU A 75 -0.13 -11.13 3.60
C LEU A 75 -1.66 -11.18 3.54
N SER A 76 -2.32 -10.02 3.39
CA SER A 76 -3.76 -9.90 3.31
C SER A 76 -4.25 -10.22 1.89
N PRO A 77 -5.00 -11.33 1.68
CA PRO A 77 -5.55 -11.65 0.36
C PRO A 77 -6.48 -10.57 -0.17
N LYS A 78 -7.07 -9.77 0.73
CA LYS A 78 -7.97 -8.68 0.35
C LYS A 78 -7.24 -7.51 -0.30
N MET A 79 -5.95 -7.32 -0.03
CA MET A 79 -5.16 -6.24 -0.62
C MET A 79 -4.73 -6.56 -2.06
N LEU A 80 -4.86 -7.83 -2.48
CA LEU A 80 -4.56 -8.30 -3.84
C LEU A 80 -5.76 -8.20 -4.81
N GLN A 81 -6.95 -7.80 -4.33
CA GLN A 81 -8.22 -7.78 -5.08
C GLN A 81 -8.78 -6.37 -5.25
#